data_AF-A0A2K9PPX2-F1
#
_entry.id   AF-A0A2K9PPX2-F1
#
_cell.length_a   1.000
_cell.length_b   1.000
_cell.length_c   1.000
_cell.angle_alpha   90.00
_cell.angle_beta   90.00
_cell.angle_gamma   90.00
#
_symmetry.space_group_name_H-M   'P 1'
#
loop_
_entity.id
_entity.type
_entity.pdbx_description
1 polymer ?
#
loop_
_entity_poly.entity_id
_entity_poly.type
_entity_poly.pdbx_seq_one_letter_code
_entity_poly.pdbx_strand_id
1 'polypeptide(L)'
;MKTKTTFLSCRKETGLLQQDVAYIFHQDTGMYNKHEKGHRRPTLETILGFHILFGKSLETLFPNHMKTMRERIVTRSKKRIEQLKMEQPQRGKHRIAYLTSFVNGLHNKHHG
;
A
#
# COMPACT_ATOMS: atom_id res chain seq x y z
N MET A 1 12.95 19.88 -7.24
CA MET A 1 12.97 18.74 -8.20
C MET A 1 11.67 17.96 -8.03
N LYS A 2 10.77 17.91 -9.03
CA LYS A 2 9.50 17.16 -8.89
C LYS A 2 9.79 15.66 -8.94
N THR A 3 9.60 14.98 -7.83
CA THR A 3 9.80 13.53 -7.70
C THR A 3 8.92 12.82 -8.73
N LYS A 4 9.52 12.07 -9.67
CA LYS A 4 8.73 11.22 -10.58
C LYS A 4 8.03 10.17 -9.71
N THR A 5 6.71 10.08 -9.80
CA THR A 5 5.95 9.05 -9.08
C THR A 5 6.12 7.69 -9.76
N THR A 6 5.91 6.61 -9.02
CA THR A 6 5.86 5.26 -9.59
C THR A 6 4.85 5.16 -10.73
N PHE A 7 3.72 5.87 -10.65
CA PHE A 7 2.68 5.90 -11.68
C PHE A 7 3.18 6.38 -13.04
N LEU A 8 3.94 7.47 -13.05
CA LEU A 8 4.53 8.01 -14.28
C LEU A 8 5.48 7.00 -14.94
N SER A 9 6.31 6.34 -14.13
CA SER A 9 7.25 5.32 -14.64
C SER A 9 6.52 4.12 -15.23
N CYS A 10 5.48 3.61 -14.54
CA CYS A 10 4.68 2.48 -15.00
C CYS A 10 4.08 2.73 -16.39
N ARG A 11 3.49 3.91 -16.62
CA ARG A 11 2.96 4.24 -17.94
C ARG A 11 4.08 4.36 -18.97
N LYS A 12 5.16 5.08 -18.66
CA LYS A 12 6.25 5.30 -19.62
C LYS A 12 6.93 4.02 -20.09
N GLU A 13 6.99 2.99 -19.24
CA GLU A 13 7.49 1.66 -19.60
C GLU A 13 6.65 0.96 -20.69
N THR A 14 5.38 1.34 -20.85
CA THR A 14 4.46 0.73 -21.84
C THR A 14 4.36 1.47 -23.17
N GLY A 15 4.88 2.70 -23.26
CA GLY A 15 4.68 3.58 -24.42
C GLY A 15 3.31 4.26 -24.50
N LEU A 16 2.36 3.94 -23.61
CA LEU A 16 1.02 4.56 -23.59
C LEU A 16 1.08 6.07 -23.30
N LEU A 17 0.22 6.83 -23.97
CA LEU A 17 0.03 8.25 -23.71
C LEU A 17 -0.85 8.45 -22.46
N GLN A 18 -0.80 9.64 -21.87
CA GLN A 18 -1.65 9.96 -20.72
C GLN A 18 -3.14 9.88 -21.07
N GLN A 19 -3.50 10.29 -22.29
CA GLN A 19 -4.88 10.23 -22.79
C GLN A 19 -5.40 8.79 -22.93
N ASP A 20 -4.53 7.84 -23.31
CA ASP A 20 -4.92 6.44 -23.48
C ASP A 20 -5.28 5.84 -22.11
N VAL A 21 -4.44 6.06 -21.10
CA VAL A 21 -4.69 5.57 -19.74
C VAL A 21 -5.89 6.27 -19.11
N ALA A 22 -6.03 7.59 -19.33
CA ALA A 22 -7.18 8.34 -18.86
C ALA A 22 -8.49 7.80 -19.47
N TYR A 23 -8.49 7.51 -20.78
CA TYR A 23 -9.62 6.87 -21.46
C TYR A 23 -9.96 5.51 -20.85
N ILE A 24 -8.96 4.62 -20.67
CA ILE A 24 -9.15 3.29 -20.08
C ILE A 24 -9.69 3.37 -18.65
N PHE A 25 -9.23 4.34 -17.86
CA PHE A 25 -9.68 4.51 -16.48
C PHE A 25 -11.00 5.28 -16.38
N HIS A 26 -11.59 5.70 -17.50
CA HIS A 26 -12.76 6.59 -17.56
C HIS A 26 -12.55 7.88 -16.75
N GLN A 27 -11.40 8.51 -16.91
CA GLN A 27 -10.97 9.73 -16.22
C GLN A 27 -10.63 10.85 -17.21
N ASP A 28 -10.72 12.09 -16.75
CA ASP A 28 -10.12 13.22 -17.46
C ASP A 28 -8.59 13.13 -17.47
N THR A 29 -7.98 13.45 -18.62
CA THR A 29 -6.51 13.44 -18.79
C THR A 29 -5.81 14.39 -17.82
N GLY A 30 -6.42 15.54 -17.51
CA GLY A 30 -5.92 16.48 -16.51
C GLY A 30 -5.94 15.91 -15.09
N MET A 31 -6.98 15.16 -14.73
CA MET A 31 -7.04 14.42 -13.46
C MET A 31 -5.96 13.34 -13.38
N TYR A 32 -5.81 12.54 -14.43
CA TYR A 32 -4.78 11.50 -14.52
C TYR A 32 -3.37 12.10 -14.38
N ASN A 33 -3.09 13.21 -15.08
CA ASN A 33 -1.81 13.92 -15.00
C ASN A 33 -1.48 14.39 -13.56
N LYS A 34 -2.50 14.81 -12.79
CA LYS A 34 -2.32 15.20 -11.37
C LYS A 34 -1.92 14.01 -10.50
N HIS A 35 -2.43 12.81 -10.78
CA HIS A 35 -2.00 11.58 -10.11
C HIS A 35 -0.53 11.26 -10.42
N GLU A 36 -0.13 11.29 -11.70
CA GLU A 36 1.27 11.04 -12.10
C GLU A 36 2.26 12.04 -11.51
N LYS A 37 1.84 13.28 -11.26
CA LYS A 37 2.68 14.30 -10.63
C LYS A 37 2.64 14.28 -9.09
N GLY A 38 1.80 13.42 -8.49
CA GLY A 38 1.61 13.36 -7.05
C GLY A 38 0.88 14.57 -6.45
N HIS A 39 0.31 15.45 -7.28
CA HIS A 39 -0.48 16.59 -6.81
C HIS A 39 -1.87 16.18 -6.31
N ARG A 40 -2.34 14.98 -6.68
CA ARG A 40 -3.60 14.42 -6.22
C ARG A 40 -3.41 12.98 -5.79
N ARG A 41 -3.93 12.63 -4.61
CA ARG A 41 -3.98 11.24 -4.16
C ARG A 41 -4.80 10.39 -5.15
N PRO A 42 -4.31 9.23 -5.58
CA PRO A 42 -5.06 8.33 -6.45
C PRO A 42 -6.32 7.84 -5.73
N THR A 43 -7.42 7.67 -6.47
CA THR A 43 -8.61 7.00 -5.95
C THR A 43 -8.36 5.49 -5.89
N LEU A 44 -9.27 4.74 -5.26
CA LEU A 44 -9.17 3.28 -5.25
C LEU A 44 -9.20 2.72 -6.67
N GLU A 45 -10.06 3.26 -7.53
CA GLU A 45 -10.19 2.88 -8.94
C GLU A 45 -8.87 3.10 -9.69
N THR A 46 -8.21 4.24 -9.49
CA THR A 46 -6.88 4.48 -10.06
C THR A 46 -5.87 3.45 -9.57
N ILE A 47 -5.83 3.15 -8.26
CA ILE A 47 -4.90 2.16 -7.69
C ILE A 47 -5.12 0.77 -8.31
N LEU A 48 -6.38 0.33 -8.38
CA LEU A 48 -6.76 -0.95 -8.98
C LEU A 48 -6.45 -0.96 -10.48
N GLY A 49 -6.71 0.14 -11.19
CA GLY A 49 -6.35 0.29 -12.59
C GLY A 49 -4.85 0.13 -12.80
N PHE A 50 -4.01 0.70 -11.94
CA PHE A 50 -2.55 0.52 -12.02
C PHE A 50 -2.12 -0.93 -11.76
N HIS A 51 -2.79 -1.61 -10.83
CA HIS A 51 -2.55 -3.03 -10.57
C HIS A 51 -2.92 -3.90 -11.78
N ILE A 52 -4.08 -3.67 -12.38
CA ILE A 52 -4.61 -4.46 -13.50
C ILE A 52 -3.87 -4.16 -14.80
N LEU A 53 -3.73 -2.89 -15.18
CA LEU A 53 -3.17 -2.48 -16.48
C LEU A 53 -1.65 -2.63 -16.53
N PHE A 54 -0.94 -2.36 -15.43
CA PHE A 54 0.53 -2.39 -15.40
C PHE A 54 1.11 -3.55 -14.59
N GLY A 55 0.28 -4.43 -14.04
CA GLY A 55 0.72 -5.61 -13.27
C GLY A 55 1.51 -5.27 -12.01
N LYS A 56 1.36 -4.06 -11.45
CA LYS A 56 2.17 -3.61 -10.30
C LYS A 56 1.49 -3.97 -8.97
N SER A 57 2.28 -4.37 -7.99
CA SER A 57 1.82 -4.60 -6.61
C SER A 57 1.66 -3.30 -5.83
N LEU A 58 0.91 -3.32 -4.73
CA LEU A 58 0.80 -2.16 -3.82
C LEU A 58 2.16 -1.79 -3.21
N GLU A 59 3.02 -2.78 -2.93
CA GLU A 59 4.39 -2.59 -2.49
C GLU A 59 5.20 -1.79 -3.50
N THR A 60 5.04 -2.06 -4.80
CA THR A 60 5.72 -1.33 -5.85
C THR A 60 5.15 0.08 -6.00
N LEU A 61 3.82 0.22 -5.98
CA LEU A 61 3.15 1.52 -6.18
C LEU A 61 3.37 2.48 -5.01
N PHE A 62 3.46 1.96 -3.78
CA PHE A 62 3.50 2.75 -2.56
C PHE A 62 4.54 2.26 -1.54
N PRO A 63 5.83 2.11 -1.91
CA PRO A 63 6.84 1.45 -1.07
C PRO A 63 6.98 2.11 0.30
N ASN A 64 7.05 3.45 0.34
CA ASN A 64 7.18 4.20 1.59
C ASN A 64 5.92 4.11 2.46
N HIS A 65 4.73 4.18 1.87
CA HIS A 65 3.49 4.05 2.63
C HIS A 65 3.32 2.64 3.17
N MET A 66 3.68 1.61 2.39
CA MET A 66 3.65 0.21 2.82
C MET A 66 4.62 -0.03 3.97
N LYS A 67 5.86 0.48 3.88
CA LYS A 67 6.83 0.40 4.98
C LYS A 67 6.28 1.05 6.26
N THR A 68 5.86 2.30 6.19
CA THR A 68 5.31 3.04 7.33
C THR A 68 4.04 2.37 7.90
N MET A 69 3.18 1.82 7.03
CA MET A 69 1.98 1.12 7.47
C MET A 69 2.34 -0.17 8.21
N ARG A 70 3.28 -0.97 7.68
CA ARG A 70 3.77 -2.20 8.34
C ARG A 70 4.34 -1.89 9.72
N GLU A 71 5.22 -0.91 9.85
CA GLU A 71 5.81 -0.49 11.13
C GLU A 71 4.74 -0.08 12.14
N ARG A 72 3.74 0.69 11.68
CA ARG A 72 2.62 1.15 12.51
C ARG A 72 1.75 0.00 12.98
N ILE A 73 1.40 -0.93 12.10
CA ILE A 73 0.58 -2.10 12.44
C ILE A 73 1.33 -2.99 13.43
N VAL A 74 2.63 -3.25 13.22
CA VAL A 74 3.46 -4.01 14.17
C VAL A 74 3.48 -3.36 15.55
N THR A 75 3.75 -2.05 15.60
CA THR A 75 3.81 -1.30 16.85
C THR A 75 2.49 -1.35 17.61
N ARG A 76 1.37 -1.13 16.92
CA ARG A 76 0.04 -1.18 17.53
C ARG A 76 -0.35 -2.59 17.96
N SER A 77 0.03 -3.61 17.19
CA SER A 77 -0.24 -5.01 17.52
C SER A 77 0.47 -5.41 18.81
N LYS A 78 1.76 -5.05 18.96
CA LYS A 78 2.52 -5.28 20.20
C LYS A 78 1.86 -4.62 21.41
N LYS A 79 1.47 -3.35 21.30
CA LYS A 79 0.74 -2.65 22.36
C LYS A 79 -0.57 -3.34 22.73
N ARG A 80 -1.33 -3.82 21.73
CA ARG A 80 -2.60 -4.51 21.98
C ARG A 80 -2.42 -5.87 22.64
N ILE A 81 -1.36 -6.61 22.31
CA ILE A 81 -1.01 -7.88 22.97
C ILE A 81 -0.79 -7.64 24.47
N GLU A 82 0.00 -6.63 24.84
CA GLU A 82 0.27 -6.32 26.25
C GLU A 82 -1.00 -5.92 27.01
N GLN A 83 -1.86 -5.10 26.41
CA GLN A 83 -3.16 -4.76 27.01
C GLN A 83 -4.05 -6.01 27.22
N LEU A 84 -4.13 -6.89 26.22
CA LEU A 84 -4.96 -8.11 26.31
C LEU A 84 -4.47 -9.07 27.40
N LYS A 85 -3.15 -9.15 27.62
CA LYS A 85 -2.56 -9.94 28.71
C LYS A 85 -2.95 -9.39 30.09
N MET A 86 -3.06 -8.08 30.23
CA MET A 86 -3.44 -7.42 31.49
C MET A 86 -4.95 -7.48 31.75
N GLU A 87 -5.77 -7.15 30.76
CA GLU A 87 -7.22 -6.97 30.93
C GLU A 87 -7.98 -8.32 30.95
N GLN A 88 -7.60 -9.25 30.08
CA GLN A 88 -8.40 -10.45 29.81
C GLN A 88 -7.51 -11.65 29.41
N PRO A 89 -6.62 -12.14 30.27
CA PRO A 89 -5.63 -13.15 29.91
C PRO A 89 -6.24 -14.45 29.35
N GLN A 90 -7.39 -14.91 29.87
CA GLN A 90 -8.04 -16.13 29.38
C GLN A 90 -8.88 -15.91 28.11
N ARG A 91 -9.72 -14.86 28.07
CA ARG A 91 -10.56 -14.54 26.88
C ARG A 91 -9.76 -13.91 25.73
N GLY A 92 -8.55 -13.44 26.01
CA GLY A 92 -7.63 -12.84 25.05
C GLY A 92 -6.76 -13.86 24.31
N LYS A 93 -6.67 -15.11 24.77
CA LYS A 93 -5.67 -16.10 24.33
C LYS A 93 -5.57 -16.25 22.81
N HIS A 94 -6.70 -16.44 22.12
CA HIS A 94 -6.73 -16.59 20.66
C HIS A 94 -6.29 -15.31 19.93
N ARG A 95 -6.74 -14.15 20.39
CA ARG A 95 -6.38 -12.84 19.81
C ARG A 95 -4.89 -12.54 20.00
N ILE A 96 -4.36 -12.83 21.19
CA ILE A 96 -2.93 -12.73 21.51
C ILE A 96 -2.13 -13.64 20.57
N ALA A 97 -2.51 -14.92 20.47
CA ALA A 97 -1.82 -15.89 19.62
C ALA A 97 -1.76 -15.44 18.15
N TYR A 98 -2.88 -14.98 17.59
CA TYR A 98 -2.93 -14.46 16.23
C TYR A 98 -2.00 -13.25 16.04
N LEU A 99 -2.10 -12.23 16.90
CA LEU A 99 -1.29 -11.02 16.78
C LEU A 99 0.21 -11.31 16.98
N THR A 100 0.57 -12.21 17.89
CA THR A 100 1.95 -12.66 18.08
C THR A 100 2.46 -13.36 16.83
N SER A 101 1.72 -14.32 16.28
CA SER A 101 2.09 -15.00 15.04
C SER A 101 2.25 -14.03 13.88
N PHE A 102 1.35 -13.07 13.74
CA PHE A 102 1.41 -12.04 12.70
C PHE A 102 2.67 -11.17 12.82
N VAL A 103 2.97 -10.65 14.02
CA VAL A 103 4.15 -9.82 14.26
C VAL A 103 5.44 -10.60 13.98
N ASN A 104 5.51 -11.85 14.42
CA ASN A 104 6.67 -12.71 14.19
C ASN A 104 6.84 -13.05 12.70
N GLY A 105 5.74 -13.34 11.99
CA GLY A 105 5.76 -13.62 10.56
C GLY A 105 6.22 -12.45 9.69
N LEU A 106 5.97 -11.20 10.13
CA LEU A 106 6.48 -10.01 9.44
C LEU A 106 7.99 -9.80 9.62
N HIS A 107 8.56 -10.25 10.73
CA HIS A 107 10.01 -10.19 10.95
C HIS A 107 10.77 -11.15 10.03
N ASN A 108 10.21 -12.34 9.80
CA ASN A 108 10.85 -13.39 8.99
C ASN A 108 10.81 -13.12 7.47
N LYS A 109 9.87 -12.30 6.98
CA LYS A 109 9.79 -11.92 5.55
C LYS A 109 10.80 -10.85 5.11
N HIS A 110 11.61 -10.31 6.02
CA HIS A 110 12.64 -9.31 5.71
C HIS A 110 14.05 -9.89 5.47
N HIS A 111 14.20 -11.23 5.48
CA HIS A 111 15.48 -11.94 5.28
C HIS A 111 15.52 -12.87 4.05
N GLY A 112 14.67 -12.64 3.04
CA GLY A 112 14.66 -13.38 1.77
C GLY A 112 14.88 -12.47 0.58
#